data_AF-A0A972DYE4-F1
#
_entry.id   AF-A0A972DYE4-F1
#
_cell.length_a   1.000
_cell.length_b   1.000
_cell.length_c   1.000
_cell.angle_alpha   90.00
_cell.angle_beta   90.00
_cell.angle_gamma   90.00
#
_symmetry.space_group_name_H-M   'P 1'
#
loop_
_entity.id
_entity.type
_entity.pdbx_description
1 polymer ?
#
loop_
_entity_poly.entity_id
_entity_poly.type
_entity_poly.pdbx_seq_one_letter_code
_entity_poly.pdbx_strand_id
1 'polypeptide(L)'
;MATVRNRGFTLAEILVASTITTFIAVVAVGALKTVSDSAQTVTRHSETVTEVRFAARMLARDLANVYRDQDPRAMRLVGTSQSADSAMAFLRFYATGRTNARHGQPEGDVYEVEYLLGRGAGIEAASQDQLGSSTLYRRLWPNPDEDRPPGGILVSLAQNIDVFQMRFFDGQQWTTDWPEEMRSLPQLIEVTLVMLPPQGQGNPIIETFLVNFPRLATATDAASAVEGGRPGGQNQPPQGEGPTAAPR
;
A
#
# COMPACT_ATOMS: atom_id res chain seq x y z
N MET A 1 34.34 -12.76 77.59
CA MET A 1 34.46 -13.33 76.23
C MET A 1 33.28 -14.26 76.01
N ALA A 2 32.31 -13.87 75.19
CA ALA A 2 31.20 -14.74 74.82
C ALA A 2 31.65 -15.66 73.69
N THR A 3 31.64 -16.97 73.91
CA THR A 3 31.95 -17.97 72.90
C THR A 3 30.78 -18.07 71.92
N VAL A 4 31.01 -17.64 70.68
CA VAL A 4 30.04 -17.80 69.59
C VAL A 4 29.96 -19.28 69.25
N ARG A 5 28.81 -19.90 69.53
CA ARG A 5 28.54 -21.29 69.18
C ARG A 5 28.04 -21.35 67.75
N ASN A 6 28.92 -21.69 66.81
CA ASN A 6 28.54 -21.94 65.41
C ASN A 6 27.70 -23.22 65.35
N ARG A 7 26.39 -23.07 65.15
CA ARG A 7 25.50 -24.17 64.81
C ARG A 7 25.65 -24.45 63.31
N GLY A 8 26.03 -25.67 62.94
CA GLY A 8 26.03 -26.13 61.55
C GLY A 8 24.62 -26.38 61.03
N PHE A 9 24.44 -26.28 59.71
CA PHE A 9 23.18 -26.62 59.04
C PHE A 9 22.86 -28.11 59.18
N THR A 10 21.58 -28.44 59.38
CA THR A 10 21.14 -29.84 59.40
C THR A 10 20.96 -30.38 57.98
N LEU A 11 21.10 -31.70 57.80
CA LEU A 11 20.83 -32.36 56.52
C LEU A 11 19.43 -32.03 55.98
N ALA A 12 18.43 -31.95 56.86
CA ALA A 12 17.07 -31.58 56.50
C ALA A 12 16.97 -30.14 55.95
N GLU A 13 17.73 -29.21 56.53
CA GLU A 13 17.74 -27.81 56.13
C GLU A 13 18.37 -27.60 54.75
N ILE A 14 19.46 -28.33 54.46
CA ILE A 14 20.07 -28.34 53.12
C ILE A 14 19.14 -28.96 52.08
N LEU A 15 18.38 -30.00 52.44
CA LEU A 15 17.40 -30.63 51.56
C LEU A 15 16.23 -29.70 51.25
N VAL A 16 15.68 -29.02 52.26
CA VAL A 16 14.60 -28.03 52.07
C VAL A 16 15.10 -26.82 51.27
N ALA A 17 16.28 -26.28 51.57
CA ALA A 17 16.84 -25.15 50.83
C ALA A 17 17.10 -25.49 49.35
N SER A 18 17.64 -26.67 49.06
CA SER A 18 17.90 -27.10 47.68
C SER A 18 16.62 -27.39 46.89
N THR A 19 15.60 -27.98 47.52
CA THR A 19 14.29 -28.20 46.89
C THR A 19 13.58 -26.89 46.56
N ILE A 20 13.53 -25.94 47.49
CA ILE A 20 12.95 -24.61 47.26
C ILE A 20 13.71 -23.87 46.16
N THR A 21 15.05 -23.89 46.21
CA THR A 21 15.89 -23.24 45.18
C THR A 21 15.63 -23.82 43.80
N THR A 22 15.54 -25.15 43.71
CA THR A 22 15.25 -25.84 42.44
C THR A 22 13.87 -25.46 41.92
N PHE A 23 12.86 -25.41 42.80
CA PHE A 23 11.51 -25.03 42.43
C PHE A 23 11.46 -23.57 41.91
N ILE A 24 12.09 -22.65 42.62
CA ILE A 24 12.18 -21.24 42.20
C ILE A 24 12.90 -21.11 40.85
N ALA A 25 14.01 -21.83 40.66
CA ALA A 25 14.75 -21.80 39.40
C ALA A 25 13.89 -22.30 38.22
N VAL A 26 13.14 -23.40 38.41
CA VAL A 26 12.23 -23.93 37.39
C VAL A 26 11.12 -22.92 37.05
N VAL A 27 10.51 -22.30 38.06
CA VAL A 27 9.47 -21.28 37.84
C VAL A 27 10.05 -20.06 37.11
N ALA A 28 11.24 -19.59 37.49
CA ALA A 28 11.89 -18.44 36.86
C ALA A 28 12.23 -18.71 35.38
N VAL A 29 12.79 -19.89 35.08
CA VAL A 29 13.07 -20.31 33.69
C VAL A 29 11.79 -20.46 32.89
N GLY A 30 10.74 -21.05 33.49
CA GLY A 30 9.43 -21.18 32.87
C GLY A 30 8.84 -19.81 32.50
N ALA A 31 8.83 -18.87 33.44
CA ALA A 31 8.35 -17.51 33.21
C ALA A 31 9.14 -16.78 32.11
N LEU A 32 10.48 -16.85 32.14
CA LEU A 32 11.32 -16.25 31.12
C LEU A 32 11.04 -16.83 29.73
N LYS A 33 10.88 -18.15 29.64
CA LYS A 33 10.55 -18.82 28.39
C LYS A 33 9.20 -18.36 27.85
N THR A 34 8.17 -18.29 28.70
CA THR A 34 6.84 -17.80 28.31
C THR A 34 6.88 -16.36 27.80
N VAL A 35 7.63 -15.48 28.47
CA VAL A 35 7.79 -14.08 28.04
C VAL A 35 8.52 -14.01 26.69
N SER A 36 9.59 -14.78 26.51
CA SER A 36 10.33 -14.82 25.25
C SER A 36 9.49 -15.34 24.09
N ASP A 37 8.78 -16.44 24.29
CA ASP A 37 7.93 -17.07 23.27
C ASP A 37 6.76 -16.12 22.90
N SER A 38 6.21 -15.40 23.89
CA SER A 38 5.20 -14.36 23.68
C SER A 38 5.75 -13.18 22.88
N ALA A 39 6.92 -12.65 23.25
CA ALA A 39 7.56 -11.54 22.55
C ALA A 39 7.84 -11.91 21.08
N GLN A 40 8.37 -13.11 20.83
CA GLN A 40 8.65 -13.57 19.46
C GLN A 40 7.37 -13.69 18.62
N THR A 41 6.27 -14.15 19.22
CA THR A 41 4.97 -14.25 18.55
C THR A 41 4.43 -12.88 18.18
N VAL A 42 4.51 -11.92 19.10
CA VAL A 42 4.08 -10.53 18.85
C VAL A 42 4.94 -9.88 17.75
N THR A 43 6.26 -10.07 17.78
CA THR A 43 7.15 -9.53 16.74
C THR A 43 6.78 -10.04 15.35
N ARG A 44 6.62 -11.36 15.19
CA ARG A 44 6.22 -11.94 13.89
C ARG A 44 4.90 -11.39 13.39
N HIS A 45 3.88 -11.35 14.25
CA HIS A 45 2.58 -10.79 13.89
C HIS A 45 2.69 -9.31 13.48
N SER A 46 3.55 -8.53 14.16
CA SER A 46 3.76 -7.13 13.81
C SER A 46 4.48 -6.94 12.48
N GLU A 47 5.45 -7.79 12.15
CA GLU A 47 6.14 -7.78 10.86
C GLU A 47 5.15 -8.03 9.71
N THR A 48 4.33 -9.06 9.85
CA THR A 48 3.30 -9.45 8.88
C THR A 48 2.28 -8.34 8.61
N VAL A 49 1.74 -7.71 9.66
CA VAL A 49 0.84 -6.55 9.50
C VAL A 49 1.53 -5.37 8.80
N THR A 50 2.81 -5.16 9.11
CA THR A 50 3.59 -4.06 8.51
C THR A 50 3.80 -4.28 7.01
N GLU A 51 4.02 -5.53 6.59
CA GLU A 51 4.22 -5.92 5.19
C GLU A 51 2.97 -5.64 4.34
N VAL A 52 1.79 -6.09 4.76
CA VAL A 52 0.51 -5.83 4.05
C VAL A 52 0.24 -4.33 3.94
N ARG A 53 0.42 -3.60 5.05
CA ARG A 53 0.26 -2.13 5.07
C ARG A 53 1.24 -1.42 4.17
N PHE A 54 2.48 -1.90 4.11
CA PHE A 54 3.49 -1.35 3.22
C PHE A 54 3.07 -1.53 1.76
N ALA A 55 2.62 -2.72 1.38
CA ALA A 55 2.15 -3.00 0.04
C ALA A 55 0.93 -2.14 -0.34
N ALA A 56 -0.07 -2.05 0.54
CA ALA A 56 -1.25 -1.20 0.35
C ALA A 56 -0.87 0.28 0.14
N ARG A 57 0.01 0.82 1.00
CA ARG A 57 0.47 2.22 0.88
C ARG A 57 1.30 2.45 -0.38
N MET A 58 2.11 1.48 -0.80
CA MET A 58 2.88 1.60 -2.03
C MET A 58 1.94 1.66 -3.23
N LEU A 59 0.96 0.76 -3.31
CA LEU A 59 -0.04 0.75 -4.37
C LEU A 59 -0.87 2.03 -4.38
N ALA A 60 -1.33 2.50 -3.22
CA ALA A 60 -2.06 3.76 -3.10
C ALA A 60 -1.23 4.96 -3.59
N ARG A 61 0.08 5.00 -3.27
CA ARG A 61 0.99 6.05 -3.74
C ARG A 61 1.19 6.00 -5.24
N ASP A 62 1.36 4.83 -5.83
CA ASP A 62 1.54 4.70 -7.27
C ASP A 62 0.26 5.12 -8.01
N LEU A 63 -0.91 4.69 -7.52
CA LEU A 63 -2.20 5.11 -8.08
C LEU A 63 -2.43 6.62 -7.95
N ALA A 64 -2.00 7.23 -6.85
CA ALA A 64 -2.07 8.69 -6.69
C ALA A 64 -1.19 9.45 -7.71
N ASN A 65 -0.17 8.78 -8.28
CA ASN A 65 0.76 9.35 -9.25
C ASN A 65 0.53 8.84 -10.68
N VAL A 66 -0.67 8.33 -11.00
CA VAL A 66 -1.03 7.92 -12.35
C VAL A 66 -0.73 9.03 -13.36
N TYR A 67 -0.07 8.64 -14.45
CA TYR A 67 0.27 9.53 -15.56
C TYR A 67 -1.00 10.03 -16.22
N ARG A 68 -1.01 11.32 -16.55
CA ARG A 68 -2.14 12.00 -17.17
C ARG A 68 -1.69 12.79 -18.35
N ASP A 69 -2.46 12.70 -19.42
CA ASP A 69 -2.24 13.41 -20.66
C ASP A 69 -3.57 13.99 -21.17
N GLN A 70 -3.48 14.97 -22.07
CA GLN A 70 -4.66 15.46 -22.79
C GLN A 70 -5.17 14.43 -23.79
N ASP A 71 -4.28 13.60 -24.37
CA ASP A 71 -4.67 12.47 -25.20
C ASP A 71 -4.97 11.24 -24.31
N PRO A 72 -6.23 10.77 -24.24
CA PRO A 72 -6.56 9.57 -23.47
C PRO A 72 -5.84 8.31 -23.93
N ARG A 73 -5.34 8.28 -25.17
CA ARG A 73 -4.57 7.14 -25.71
C ARG A 73 -3.14 7.07 -25.16
N ALA A 74 -2.60 8.18 -24.66
CA ALA A 74 -1.30 8.21 -23.99
C ALA A 74 -1.39 7.78 -22.51
N MET A 75 -2.60 7.72 -21.96
CA MET A 75 -2.84 7.17 -20.63
C MET A 75 -3.10 5.66 -20.71
N ARG A 76 -2.70 4.94 -19.66
CA ARG A 76 -2.99 3.52 -19.53
C ARG A 76 -3.41 3.20 -18.11
N LEU A 77 -4.55 2.51 -17.98
CA LEU A 77 -4.96 1.83 -16.77
C LEU A 77 -5.80 0.62 -17.18
N VAL A 78 -5.35 -0.56 -16.79
CA VAL A 78 -6.01 -1.84 -17.06
C VAL A 78 -5.92 -2.68 -15.80
N GLY A 79 -7.02 -3.31 -15.40
CA GLY A 79 -6.98 -4.19 -14.26
C GLY A 79 -8.12 -5.18 -14.22
N THR A 80 -7.79 -6.38 -13.74
CA THR A 80 -8.74 -7.48 -13.55
C THR A 80 -8.64 -7.92 -12.11
N SER A 81 -9.77 -7.88 -11.39
CA SER A 81 -9.85 -8.35 -10.02
C SER A 81 -9.82 -9.87 -9.93
N GLN A 82 -9.31 -10.39 -8.81
CA GLN A 82 -9.53 -11.79 -8.45
C GLN A 82 -11.04 -12.08 -8.42
N SER A 83 -11.44 -13.19 -9.04
CA SER A 83 -12.82 -13.67 -9.08
C SER A 83 -12.80 -15.21 -9.06
N ALA A 84 -13.98 -15.83 -8.85
CA ALA A 84 -14.12 -17.29 -8.96
C ALA A 84 -13.67 -17.82 -10.34
N ASP A 85 -13.89 -17.01 -11.39
CA ASP A 85 -13.57 -17.37 -12.79
C ASP A 85 -12.16 -16.94 -13.23
N SER A 86 -11.51 -16.04 -12.49
CA SER A 86 -10.15 -15.56 -12.77
C SER A 86 -9.29 -15.63 -11.52
N ALA A 87 -8.42 -16.63 -11.47
CA ALA A 87 -7.40 -16.76 -10.43
C ALA A 87 -6.29 -15.70 -10.56
N MET A 88 -6.22 -15.00 -11.69
CA MET A 88 -5.23 -13.95 -11.95
C MET A 88 -5.83 -12.59 -11.60
N ALA A 89 -5.16 -11.88 -10.69
CA ALA A 89 -5.50 -10.51 -10.32
C ALA A 89 -4.31 -9.61 -10.62
N PHE A 90 -4.52 -8.58 -11.42
CA PHE A 90 -3.49 -7.61 -11.76
C PHE A 90 -4.04 -6.21 -11.98
N LEU A 91 -3.19 -5.21 -11.76
CA LEU A 91 -3.44 -3.82 -12.07
C LEU A 91 -2.21 -3.23 -12.73
N ARG A 92 -2.37 -2.69 -13.92
CA ARG A 92 -1.28 -2.12 -14.72
C ARG A 92 -1.66 -0.73 -15.19
N PHE A 93 -0.76 0.22 -15.01
CA PHE A 93 -1.01 1.61 -15.37
C PHE A 93 0.30 2.37 -15.59
N TYR A 94 0.20 3.49 -16.29
CA TYR A 94 1.32 4.44 -16.35
C TYR A 94 1.29 5.34 -15.13
N ALA A 95 2.45 5.53 -14.50
CA ALA A 95 2.64 6.41 -13.35
C ALA A 95 3.89 7.26 -13.53
N THR A 96 3.88 8.41 -12.87
CA THR A 96 5.06 9.28 -12.80
C THR A 96 5.93 8.95 -11.60
N GLY A 97 7.24 8.91 -11.81
CA GLY A 97 8.24 8.60 -10.78
C GLY A 97 9.38 9.61 -10.81
N ARG A 98 9.91 9.95 -9.63
CA ARG A 98 11.12 10.80 -9.49
C ARG A 98 12.35 10.03 -9.04
N THR A 99 12.18 8.76 -8.73
CA THR A 99 13.25 7.88 -8.26
C THR A 99 13.46 6.82 -9.31
N ASN A 100 14.68 6.75 -9.84
CA ASN A 100 15.03 5.75 -10.83
C ASN A 100 14.80 4.35 -10.29
N ALA A 101 14.22 3.49 -11.12
CA ALA A 101 14.07 2.07 -10.87
C ALA A 101 15.45 1.38 -10.85
N ARG A 102 16.37 1.80 -11.72
CA ARG A 102 17.71 1.23 -11.88
C ARG A 102 18.79 2.26 -11.53
N HIS A 103 19.80 1.81 -10.80
CA HIS A 103 20.98 2.63 -10.54
C HIS A 103 21.84 2.82 -11.78
N GLY A 104 22.20 4.06 -12.08
CA GLY A 104 23.19 4.40 -13.11
C GLY A 104 22.72 4.30 -14.57
N GLN A 105 21.43 4.12 -14.83
CA GLN A 105 20.85 4.13 -16.18
C GLN A 105 19.92 5.33 -16.37
N PRO A 106 19.90 5.98 -17.55
CA PRO A 106 18.91 7.00 -17.87
C PRO A 106 17.51 6.40 -17.94
N GLU A 107 16.58 7.02 -17.23
CA GLU A 107 15.16 6.67 -17.22
C GLU A 107 14.34 7.93 -17.42
N GLY A 108 13.20 7.80 -18.11
CA GLY A 108 12.19 8.84 -18.16
C GLY A 108 11.33 8.84 -16.91
N ASP A 109 10.57 9.92 -16.75
CA ASP A 109 9.74 10.14 -15.57
C ASP A 109 8.43 9.32 -15.60
N VAL A 110 8.14 8.65 -16.71
CA VAL A 110 6.94 7.80 -16.90
C VAL A 110 7.34 6.33 -16.88
N TYR A 111 6.64 5.58 -16.02
CA TYR A 111 6.86 4.17 -15.79
C TYR A 111 5.57 3.41 -16.02
N GLU A 112 5.68 2.19 -16.56
CA GLU A 112 4.62 1.21 -16.41
C GLU A 112 4.77 0.51 -15.05
N VAL A 113 3.75 0.65 -14.23
CA VAL A 113 3.64 0.01 -12.93
C VAL A 113 2.62 -1.10 -13.05
N GLU A 114 2.98 -2.28 -12.57
CA GLU A 114 2.07 -3.40 -12.52
C GLU A 114 2.13 -4.10 -11.17
N TYR A 115 0.96 -4.32 -10.60
CA TYR A 115 0.75 -5.14 -9.42
C TYR A 115 0.11 -6.43 -9.84
N LEU A 116 0.66 -7.56 -9.38
CA LEU A 116 0.15 -8.88 -9.74
C LEU A 116 0.26 -9.83 -8.55
N LEU A 117 -0.76 -10.65 -8.37
CA LEU A 117 -0.73 -11.73 -7.40
C LEU A 117 -0.14 -12.97 -8.06
N GLY A 118 1.07 -13.36 -7.67
CA GLY A 118 1.75 -14.54 -8.17
C GLY A 118 1.87 -15.61 -7.10
N ARG A 119 1.82 -16.90 -7.46
CA ARG A 119 2.26 -17.95 -6.54
C ARG A 119 3.79 -17.90 -6.44
N GLY A 120 4.35 -18.09 -5.25
CA GLY A 120 5.79 -18.13 -5.05
C GLY A 120 6.47 -19.11 -6.01
N ALA A 121 7.25 -18.60 -6.95
CA ALA A 121 8.03 -19.41 -7.89
C ALA A 121 9.52 -19.12 -7.68
N GLY A 122 10.24 -20.10 -7.12
CA GLY A 122 11.68 -20.09 -6.78
C GLY A 122 11.87 -20.06 -5.26
N ILE A 123 12.44 -21.06 -4.57
CA ILE A 123 13.68 -21.80 -4.80
C ILE A 123 13.45 -23.28 -4.43
N GLU A 124 14.22 -24.19 -5.03
CA GLU A 124 14.35 -25.61 -4.68
C GLU A 124 14.18 -25.86 -3.17
N ALA A 125 13.33 -26.84 -2.83
CA ALA A 125 12.78 -27.12 -1.49
C ALA A 125 11.55 -26.28 -1.08
N ALA A 126 10.53 -26.22 -1.95
CA ALA A 126 9.17 -25.97 -1.47
C ALA A 126 8.80 -27.11 -0.50
N SER A 127 8.85 -26.80 0.79
CA SER A 127 8.27 -27.65 1.84
C SER A 127 6.78 -27.82 1.51
N GLN A 128 6.22 -28.98 1.83
CA GLN A 128 4.82 -29.32 1.54
C GLN A 128 3.80 -28.29 2.11
N ASP A 129 4.24 -27.44 3.04
CA ASP A 129 3.50 -26.31 3.64
C ASP A 129 3.37 -25.03 2.78
N GLN A 130 4.17 -24.83 1.73
CA GLN A 130 4.15 -23.58 0.94
C GLN A 130 3.21 -23.60 -0.27
N LEU A 131 2.46 -24.69 -0.46
CA LEU A 131 1.68 -25.00 -1.68
C LEU A 131 0.47 -24.07 -1.94
N GLY A 132 0.27 -23.05 -1.12
CA GLY A 132 -0.80 -22.05 -1.27
C GLY A 132 -0.39 -20.59 -1.02
N SER A 133 0.89 -20.31 -0.79
CA SER A 133 1.34 -18.95 -0.48
C SER A 133 1.44 -18.09 -1.75
N SER A 134 0.55 -17.10 -1.86
CA SER A 134 0.58 -16.07 -2.90
C SER A 134 1.34 -14.84 -2.43
N THR A 135 2.14 -14.27 -3.32
CA THR A 135 2.94 -13.09 -3.10
C THR A 135 2.44 -11.99 -4.01
N LEU A 136 2.21 -10.80 -3.44
CA LEU A 136 1.92 -9.60 -4.20
C LEU A 136 3.24 -9.02 -4.70
N TYR A 137 3.39 -8.99 -6.02
CA TYR A 137 4.53 -8.40 -6.68
C TYR A 137 4.19 -7.03 -7.25
N ARG A 138 5.21 -6.19 -7.34
CA ARG A 138 5.21 -4.94 -8.10
C ARG A 138 6.30 -5.00 -9.17
N ARG A 139 5.90 -4.90 -10.43
CA ARG A 139 6.78 -4.73 -11.57
C ARG A 139 6.84 -3.26 -11.96
N LEU A 140 8.05 -2.72 -12.07
CA LEU A 140 8.31 -1.35 -12.49
C LEU A 140 9.13 -1.35 -13.78
N TRP A 141 8.53 -0.93 -14.89
CA TRP A 141 9.18 -0.86 -16.19
C TRP A 141 9.45 0.60 -16.59
N PRO A 142 10.71 1.06 -16.55
CA PRO A 142 11.07 2.38 -17.04
C PRO A 142 11.06 2.41 -18.56
N ASN A 143 10.66 3.56 -19.13
CA ASN A 143 10.58 3.80 -20.57
C ASN A 143 9.66 2.79 -21.30
N PRO A 144 8.40 2.67 -20.87
CA PRO A 144 7.45 1.74 -21.48
C PRO A 144 7.26 2.06 -22.96
N ASP A 145 7.16 1.02 -23.77
CA ASP A 145 7.12 1.12 -25.23
C ASP A 145 6.43 -0.11 -25.81
N GLU A 146 5.37 0.10 -26.58
CA GLU A 146 4.55 -0.99 -27.14
C GLU A 146 5.34 -1.84 -28.14
N ASP A 147 6.34 -1.27 -28.81
CA ASP A 147 7.16 -1.96 -29.80
C ASP A 147 8.28 -2.81 -29.17
N ARG A 148 8.46 -2.73 -27.85
CA ARG A 148 9.46 -3.49 -27.11
C ARG A 148 8.80 -4.54 -26.22
N PRO A 149 9.41 -5.73 -26.08
CA PRO A 149 8.95 -6.70 -25.10
C PRO A 149 8.87 -6.07 -23.71
N PRO A 150 7.77 -6.29 -22.96
CA PRO A 150 7.62 -5.75 -21.62
C PRO A 150 8.75 -6.23 -20.71
N GLY A 151 9.40 -5.26 -20.07
CA GLY A 151 10.51 -5.49 -19.15
C GLY A 151 10.17 -5.03 -17.73
N GLY A 152 11.20 -4.64 -16.99
CA GLY A 152 11.05 -4.02 -15.68
C GLY A 152 11.58 -4.85 -14.53
N ILE A 153 11.55 -4.25 -13.36
CA ILE A 153 12.09 -4.81 -12.12
C ILE A 153 10.93 -5.34 -11.31
N LEU A 154 10.93 -6.63 -11.03
CA LEU A 154 9.93 -7.30 -10.20
C LEU A 154 10.39 -7.28 -8.73
N VAL A 155 9.56 -6.77 -7.85
CA VAL A 155 9.81 -6.68 -6.40
C VAL A 155 8.67 -7.36 -5.66
N SER A 156 9.01 -8.24 -4.72
CA SER A 156 8.05 -8.80 -3.76
C SER A 156 7.69 -7.74 -2.71
N LEU A 157 6.40 -7.45 -2.55
CA LEU A 157 5.93 -6.46 -1.58
C LEU A 157 5.34 -7.08 -0.32
N ALA A 158 4.53 -8.13 -0.50
CA ALA A 158 3.90 -8.83 0.60
C ALA A 158 3.68 -10.31 0.28
N GLN A 159 4.10 -11.19 1.19
CA GLN A 159 3.84 -12.61 1.13
C GLN A 159 2.50 -12.97 1.78
N ASN A 160 1.95 -14.14 1.44
CA ASN A 160 0.72 -14.69 1.98
C ASN A 160 -0.49 -13.76 1.80
N ILE A 161 -0.64 -13.19 0.60
CA ILE A 161 -1.81 -12.39 0.23
C ILE A 161 -2.85 -13.31 -0.37
N ASP A 162 -3.88 -13.68 0.40
CA ASP A 162 -4.96 -14.55 -0.05
C ASP A 162 -5.90 -13.85 -1.04
N VAL A 163 -6.22 -12.58 -0.77
CA VAL A 163 -7.15 -11.79 -1.59
C VAL A 163 -6.44 -10.54 -2.10
N PHE A 164 -6.44 -10.37 -3.42
CA PHE A 164 -6.14 -9.11 -4.09
C PHE A 164 -7.34 -8.73 -4.97
N GLN A 165 -8.24 -7.93 -4.40
CA GLN A 165 -9.49 -7.54 -5.04
C GLN A 165 -9.46 -6.07 -5.39
N MET A 166 -10.03 -5.73 -6.56
CA MET A 166 -10.19 -4.36 -7.00
C MET A 166 -11.59 -4.13 -7.53
N ARG A 167 -12.09 -2.92 -7.31
CA ARG A 167 -13.32 -2.44 -7.92
C ARG A 167 -13.09 -1.08 -8.53
N PHE A 168 -13.66 -0.88 -9.70
CA PHE A 168 -13.50 0.33 -10.51
C PHE A 168 -14.85 1.01 -10.64
N PHE A 169 -14.92 2.31 -10.40
CA PHE A 169 -16.15 3.09 -10.53
C PHE A 169 -16.10 3.93 -11.80
N ASP A 170 -17.00 3.67 -12.75
CA ASP A 170 -17.11 4.43 -14.01
C ASP A 170 -17.84 5.78 -13.84
N GLY A 171 -18.50 5.99 -12.71
CA GLY A 171 -19.38 7.13 -12.46
C GLY A 171 -20.84 6.78 -12.26
N GLN A 172 -21.23 5.56 -12.65
CA GLN A 172 -22.58 5.02 -12.53
C GLN A 172 -22.59 3.74 -11.70
N GLN A 173 -21.67 2.83 -11.97
CA GLN A 173 -21.61 1.51 -11.34
C GLN A 173 -20.18 1.09 -11.02
N TRP A 174 -20.08 0.08 -10.14
CA TRP A 174 -18.82 -0.56 -9.80
C TRP A 174 -18.63 -1.83 -10.63
N THR A 175 -17.48 -1.97 -11.26
CA THR A 175 -17.06 -3.17 -11.99
C THR A 175 -15.84 -3.80 -11.34
N THR A 176 -15.58 -5.07 -11.63
CA THR A 176 -14.39 -5.82 -11.17
C THR A 176 -13.30 -5.90 -12.23
N ASP A 177 -13.59 -5.40 -13.42
CA ASP A 177 -12.70 -5.37 -14.57
C ASP A 177 -12.71 -3.97 -15.17
N TRP A 178 -11.53 -3.50 -15.55
CA TRP A 178 -11.30 -2.25 -16.26
C TRP A 178 -10.44 -2.55 -17.48
N PRO A 179 -11.06 -2.83 -18.63
CA PRO A 179 -10.36 -3.34 -19.78
C PRO A 179 -9.73 -2.20 -20.60
N GLU A 180 -8.74 -2.51 -21.44
CA GLU A 180 -7.93 -1.52 -22.17
C GLU A 180 -8.76 -0.67 -23.15
N GLU A 181 -9.90 -1.19 -23.60
CA GLU A 181 -10.85 -0.53 -24.50
C GLU A 181 -11.51 0.69 -23.87
N MET A 182 -11.56 0.77 -22.53
CA MET A 182 -12.09 1.94 -21.80
C MET A 182 -11.34 3.22 -22.16
N ARG A 183 -10.02 3.11 -22.45
CA ARG A 183 -9.12 4.24 -22.80
C ARG A 183 -9.33 5.48 -21.93
N SER A 184 -9.56 5.25 -20.64
CA SER A 184 -9.87 6.28 -19.65
C SER A 184 -9.55 5.78 -18.25
N LEU A 185 -9.40 6.72 -17.32
CA LEU A 185 -9.26 6.41 -15.90
C LEU A 185 -10.66 6.26 -15.27
N PRO A 186 -10.85 5.28 -14.37
CA PRO A 186 -12.04 5.23 -13.52
C PRO A 186 -12.08 6.47 -12.62
N GLN A 187 -13.26 6.81 -12.12
CA GLN A 187 -13.40 7.92 -11.17
C GLN A 187 -12.84 7.55 -9.79
N LEU A 188 -13.08 6.31 -9.37
CA LEU A 188 -12.59 5.73 -8.13
C LEU A 188 -12.07 4.32 -8.35
N ILE A 189 -11.05 3.94 -7.60
CA ILE A 189 -10.61 2.55 -7.46
C ILE A 189 -10.64 2.21 -5.97
N GLU A 190 -11.33 1.13 -5.63
CA GLU A 190 -11.28 0.50 -4.32
C GLU A 190 -10.37 -0.72 -4.43
N VAL A 191 -9.36 -0.82 -3.59
CA VAL A 191 -8.47 -1.99 -3.51
C VAL A 191 -8.57 -2.60 -2.14
N THR A 192 -8.68 -3.93 -2.08
CA THR A 192 -8.67 -4.71 -0.85
C THR A 192 -7.59 -5.78 -0.91
N LEU A 193 -6.71 -5.76 0.08
CA LEU A 193 -5.73 -6.81 0.36
C LEU A 193 -6.16 -7.56 1.62
N VAL A 194 -6.19 -8.89 1.54
CA VAL A 194 -6.45 -9.75 2.70
C VAL A 194 -5.35 -10.78 2.84
N MET A 195 -4.89 -10.94 4.08
CA MET A 195 -4.16 -12.11 4.53
C MET A 195 -5.00 -12.86 5.56
N LEU A 196 -5.16 -14.15 5.33
CA LEU A 196 -5.78 -15.08 6.26
C LEU A 196 -4.72 -15.70 7.17
N PRO A 197 -5.01 -15.85 8.48
CA PRO A 197 -4.10 -16.51 9.39
C PRO A 197 -3.98 -18.00 9.03
N PRO A 198 -2.81 -18.63 9.24
CA PRO A 198 -2.65 -20.06 9.07
C PRO A 198 -3.66 -20.84 9.92
N GLN A 199 -4.38 -21.78 9.31
CA GLN A 199 -5.33 -22.68 9.96
C GLN A 199 -6.44 -21.99 10.79
N GLY A 200 -6.78 -20.73 10.46
CA GLY A 200 -7.85 -19.99 11.15
C GLY A 200 -7.52 -19.55 12.58
N GLN A 201 -6.25 -19.66 13.01
CA GLN A 201 -5.82 -19.17 14.31
C GLN A 201 -5.41 -17.70 14.23
N GLY A 202 -6.36 -16.80 14.44
CA GLY A 202 -6.13 -15.35 14.49
C GLY A 202 -7.20 -14.57 13.75
N ASN A 203 -7.03 -13.25 13.68
CA ASN A 203 -7.86 -12.40 12.86
C ASN A 203 -7.22 -12.19 11.49
N PRO A 204 -8.01 -12.13 10.40
CA PRO A 204 -7.50 -11.75 9.10
C PRO A 204 -6.95 -10.32 9.14
N ILE A 205 -5.87 -10.09 8.40
CA ILE A 205 -5.32 -8.75 8.20
C ILE A 205 -5.96 -8.22 6.92
N ILE A 206 -6.75 -7.15 7.03
CA ILE A 206 -7.48 -6.54 5.92
C ILE A 206 -7.02 -5.10 5.77
N GLU A 207 -6.55 -4.74 4.59
CA GLU A 207 -6.23 -3.36 4.22
C GLU A 207 -7.05 -2.99 2.98
N THR A 208 -7.99 -2.06 3.17
CA THR A 208 -8.82 -1.50 2.10
C THR A 208 -8.57 -0.02 1.99
N PHE A 209 -8.38 0.47 0.76
CA PHE A 209 -8.26 1.89 0.49
C PHE A 209 -8.93 2.26 -0.83
N LEU A 210 -9.29 3.54 -0.93
CA LEU A 210 -9.95 4.10 -2.08
C LEU A 210 -9.09 5.24 -2.64
N VAL A 211 -8.88 5.22 -3.95
CA VAL A 211 -8.17 6.26 -4.68
C VAL A 211 -9.15 6.97 -5.60
N ASN A 212 -9.13 8.31 -5.56
CA ASN A 212 -9.85 9.13 -6.50
C ASN A 212 -8.90 9.71 -7.56
N PHE A 213 -9.45 9.97 -8.73
CA PHE A 213 -8.73 10.65 -9.81
C PHE A 213 -9.40 12.00 -10.03
N PRO A 214 -8.97 13.07 -9.34
CA PRO A 214 -9.56 14.39 -9.54
C PRO A 214 -9.46 14.74 -11.03
N ARG A 215 -10.58 15.13 -11.65
CA ARG A 215 -10.59 15.47 -13.09
C ARG A 215 -9.72 16.70 -13.31
N LEU A 216 -9.05 16.77 -14.46
CA LEU A 216 -8.61 18.06 -14.99
C LEU A 216 -9.87 18.90 -15.16
N ALA A 217 -9.94 20.07 -14.52
CA ALA A 217 -11.02 21.01 -14.75
C ALA A 217 -11.13 21.25 -16.26
N THR A 218 -12.31 21.02 -16.82
CA THR A 218 -12.55 21.36 -18.23
C THR A 218 -12.63 22.88 -18.35
N ALA A 219 -12.40 23.43 -19.55
CA ALA A 219 -12.53 24.88 -19.78
C ALA A 219 -13.92 25.42 -19.34
N THR A 220 -14.94 24.57 -19.35
CA THR A 220 -16.29 24.84 -18.82
C THR A 220 -16.32 25.04 -17.30
N ASP A 221 -15.55 24.26 -16.55
CA ASP A 221 -15.42 24.40 -15.10
C ASP A 221 -14.65 25.68 -14.74
N ALA A 222 -13.65 26.04 -15.55
CA ALA A 222 -12.92 27.31 -15.40
C ALA A 222 -13.79 28.53 -15.74
N ALA A 223 -14.63 28.46 -16.78
CA ALA A 223 -15.58 29.51 -17.12
C ALA A 223 -16.63 29.73 -16.02
N SER A 224 -17.13 28.65 -15.43
CA SER A 224 -18.10 28.68 -14.31
C SER A 224 -17.49 29.25 -13.02
N ALA A 225 -16.20 29.00 -12.78
CA ALA A 225 -15.47 29.59 -11.65
C ALA A 225 -15.20 31.09 -11.82
N VAL A 226 -15.03 31.56 -13.06
CA VAL A 226 -14.87 33.01 -13.37
C VAL A 226 -16.21 33.75 -13.25
N GLU A 227 -17.33 33.11 -13.58
CA GLU A 227 -18.66 33.71 -13.47
C GLU A 227 -19.15 33.84 -12.01
N GLY A 228 -18.77 32.90 -11.13
CA GLY A 228 -19.09 32.96 -9.70
C GLY A 228 -18.26 33.97 -8.88
N GLY A 229 -17.25 34.60 -9.49
CA GLY A 229 -16.25 35.44 -8.82
C GLY A 229 -16.40 36.95 -8.98
N ARG A 230 -17.47 37.46 -9.61
CA ARG A 230 -17.65 38.93 -9.77
C ARG A 230 -18.47 39.53 -8.61
N PRO A 231 -17.87 40.23 -7.64
CA PRO A 231 -18.62 41.16 -6.80
C PRO A 231 -19.06 42.34 -7.68
N GLY A 232 -20.37 42.59 -7.72
CA GLY A 232 -20.95 43.73 -8.43
C GLY A 232 -20.44 45.05 -7.86
N GLY A 233 -19.52 45.69 -8.58
CA GLY A 233 -19.10 47.08 -8.34
C GLY A 233 -19.34 47.90 -9.60
N GLN A 234 -20.45 48.64 -9.63
CA GLN A 234 -20.68 49.68 -10.63
C GLN A 234 -19.66 50.79 -10.42
N ASN A 235 -18.74 50.98 -11.37
CA ASN A 235 -17.96 52.21 -11.48
C ASN A 235 -18.41 52.94 -12.76
N GLN A 236 -19.18 54.02 -12.56
CA GLN A 236 -19.38 55.08 -13.55
C GLN A 236 -18.05 55.81 -13.80
N PRO A 237 -17.72 56.16 -15.05
CA PRO A 237 -16.60 57.06 -15.32
C PRO A 237 -16.97 58.52 -15.00
N PRO A 238 -16.03 59.35 -14.50
CA PRO A 238 -16.29 60.75 -14.25
C PRO A 238 -16.35 61.54 -15.56
N GLN A 239 -17.40 62.34 -15.72
CA GLN A 239 -17.53 63.34 -16.78
C GLN A 239 -16.53 64.47 -16.49
N GLY A 240 -15.61 64.71 -17.43
CA GLY A 240 -14.71 65.86 -17.39
C GLY A 240 -15.41 67.10 -17.94
N GLU A 241 -15.62 68.09 -17.08
CA GLU A 241 -15.96 69.47 -17.47
C GLU A 241 -14.69 70.21 -17.93
N GLY A 242 -14.79 70.89 -19.07
CA GLY A 242 -13.79 71.84 -19.57
C GLY A 242 -14.48 72.90 -20.44
N PRO A 243 -14.19 74.20 -20.27
CA PRO A 243 -15.16 75.26 -20.53
C PRO A 243 -15.19 75.81 -21.97
N THR A 244 -16.41 76.10 -22.38
CA THR A 244 -16.91 77.23 -23.18
C THR A 244 -15.89 78.16 -23.86
N ALA A 245 -15.86 78.13 -25.19
CA ALA A 245 -15.42 79.24 -26.02
C ALA A 245 -16.61 79.72 -26.88
N ALA A 246 -16.88 81.02 -26.83
CA ALA A 246 -17.89 81.73 -27.63
C ALA A 246 -17.20 82.88 -28.41
N PRO A 247 -17.81 83.39 -29.48
CA PRO A 247 -17.12 83.61 -30.76
C PRO A 247 -16.69 85.06 -31.02
N ARG A 248 -15.77 85.22 -31.98
CA ARG A 248 -15.81 86.23 -33.04
C ARG A 248 -14.91 85.85 -34.20
#